data_AF-A0A0D0QPQ0-F1
#
_entry.id   AF-A0A0D0QPQ0-F1
#
_cell.length_a   1.000
_cell.length_b   1.000
_cell.length_c   1.000
_cell.angle_alpha   90.00
_cell.angle_beta   90.00
_cell.angle_gamma   90.00
#
_symmetry.space_group_name_H-M   'P 1'
#
loop_
_entity.id
_entity.type
_entity.pdbx_description
1 polymer ?
#
loop_
_entity_poly.entity_id
_entity_poly.type
_entity_poly.pdbx_seq_one_letter_code
_entity_poly.pdbx_strand_id
1 'polypeptide(L)'
;MFSPENINIEEIESSPCDLVLVDAGTGSGKTFDWKLVKKIKRPFILAGGLTKENVLEAIRQTHPYGVDISSGVETDGVKDKNKIKQLIERVRTYETTN
;
A
#
# COMPACT_ATOMS: atom_id res chain seq x y z
N MET A 1 4.46 -12.22 0.12
CA MET A 1 4.47 -10.90 0.80
C MET A 1 5.93 -10.53 0.98
N PHE A 2 6.34 -9.39 0.44
CA PHE A 2 7.73 -8.94 0.45
C PHE A 2 7.90 -7.78 1.45
N SER A 3 8.93 -7.85 2.28
CA SER A 3 9.28 -6.82 3.28
C SER A 3 10.34 -5.85 2.74
N PRO A 4 10.32 -4.53 3.08
CA PRO A 4 11.19 -3.53 2.51
C PRO A 4 12.64 -3.67 2.97
N GLU A 5 12.86 -4.18 4.18
CA GLU A 5 14.20 -4.45 4.70
C GLU A 5 14.95 -5.53 3.89
N ASN A 6 14.23 -6.34 3.10
CA ASN A 6 14.76 -7.35 2.18
C ASN A 6 14.00 -7.35 0.83
N ILE A 7 13.73 -6.18 0.24
CA ILE A 7 13.12 -6.15 -1.11
C ILE A 7 14.12 -6.73 -2.12
N ASN A 8 13.84 -7.96 -2.55
CA ASN A 8 14.51 -8.60 -3.67
C ASN A 8 13.69 -8.36 -4.95
N ILE A 9 14.11 -7.39 -5.76
CA ILE A 9 13.40 -7.02 -6.98
C ILE A 9 13.36 -8.19 -7.96
N GLU A 10 14.42 -9.00 -8.08
CA GLU A 10 14.44 -10.14 -9.01
C GLU A 10 13.41 -11.20 -8.63
N GLU A 11 13.24 -11.47 -7.35
CA GLU A 11 12.23 -12.41 -6.85
C GLU A 11 10.80 -11.87 -7.08
N ILE A 12 10.58 -10.58 -6.89
CA ILE A 12 9.31 -9.92 -7.17
C ILE A 12 8.98 -10.00 -8.67
N GLU A 13 9.92 -9.66 -9.53
CA GLU A 13 9.74 -9.66 -10.98
C GLU A 13 9.58 -11.07 -11.56
N SER A 14 10.25 -12.06 -10.99
CA SER A 14 10.17 -13.47 -11.44
C SER A 14 9.00 -14.25 -10.81
N SER A 15 8.27 -13.67 -9.87
CA SER A 15 7.15 -14.33 -9.20
C SER A 15 6.09 -14.82 -10.22
N PRO A 16 5.57 -16.06 -10.08
CA PRO A 16 4.54 -16.58 -10.97
C PRO A 16 3.14 -15.99 -10.70
N CYS A 17 2.96 -15.21 -9.64
CA CYS A 17 1.68 -14.64 -9.24
C CYS A 17 1.25 -13.47 -10.13
N ASP A 18 -0.03 -13.35 -10.49
CA ASP A 18 -0.52 -12.21 -11.29
C ASP A 18 -0.28 -10.86 -10.62
N LEU A 19 -0.41 -10.82 -9.29
CA LEU A 19 -0.15 -9.66 -8.44
C LEU A 19 0.76 -10.03 -7.27
N VAL A 20 1.64 -9.10 -6.91
CA VAL A 20 2.54 -9.21 -5.77
C VAL A 20 2.17 -8.16 -4.72
N LEU A 21 2.10 -8.56 -3.45
CA LEU A 21 1.86 -7.66 -2.32
C LEU A 21 3.18 -7.30 -1.65
N VAL A 22 3.47 -6.00 -1.59
CA VAL A 22 4.65 -5.43 -0.92
C VAL A 22 4.19 -4.69 0.32
N ASP A 23 4.70 -5.10 1.48
CA ASP A 23 4.33 -4.57 2.80
C ASP A 23 5.54 -3.96 3.50
N ALA A 24 5.31 -3.14 4.53
CA ALA A 24 6.32 -2.55 5.40
C ALA A 24 7.03 -3.55 6.33
N GLY A 25 6.69 -4.83 6.27
CA GLY A 25 7.51 -5.93 6.80
C GLY A 25 7.16 -6.45 8.18
N THR A 26 6.38 -5.72 8.97
CA THR A 26 6.22 -6.03 10.40
C THR A 26 4.78 -6.08 10.90
N GLY A 27 3.78 -5.80 10.04
CA GLY A 27 2.38 -5.67 10.50
C GLY A 27 2.17 -4.56 11.55
N SER A 28 3.18 -3.72 11.80
CA SER A 28 3.22 -2.72 12.87
C SER A 28 2.39 -1.47 12.57
N GLY A 29 1.75 -1.41 11.41
CA GLY A 29 1.05 -0.22 10.93
C GLY A 29 1.98 0.94 10.58
N LYS A 30 3.29 0.72 10.45
CA LYS A 30 4.26 1.74 10.04
C LYS A 30 4.47 1.71 8.53
N THR A 31 4.73 2.89 7.96
CA THR A 31 5.15 3.04 6.56
C THR A 31 6.65 2.79 6.41
N PHE A 32 7.11 2.58 5.19
CA PHE A 32 8.51 2.44 4.82
C PHE A 32 8.88 3.44 3.70
N ASP A 33 10.16 3.49 3.30
CA ASP A 33 10.57 4.32 2.15
C ASP A 33 10.02 3.74 0.84
N TRP A 34 8.93 4.34 0.35
CA TRP A 34 8.27 3.96 -0.90
C TRP A 34 9.16 4.10 -2.15
N LYS A 35 10.32 4.76 -2.07
CA LYS A 35 11.28 4.77 -3.19
C LYS A 35 11.79 3.36 -3.52
N LEU A 36 11.76 2.42 -2.58
CA LEU A 36 12.18 1.04 -2.79
C LEU A 36 11.27 0.31 -3.79
N VAL A 37 9.96 0.60 -3.79
CA VAL A 37 8.99 -0.06 -4.69
C VAL A 37 8.92 0.55 -6.09
N LYS A 38 9.47 1.76 -6.30
CA LYS A 38 9.53 2.39 -7.63
C LYS A 38 10.30 1.58 -8.68
N LYS A 39 11.12 0.62 -8.24
CA LYS A 39 11.90 -0.27 -9.12
C LYS A 39 11.08 -1.45 -9.65
N ILE A 40 9.92 -1.72 -9.07
CA ILE A 40 9.01 -2.79 -9.48
C ILE A 40 8.30 -2.34 -10.76
N LYS A 41 8.37 -3.16 -11.81
CA LYS A 41 7.84 -2.88 -13.15
C LYS A 41 6.53 -3.62 -13.44
N ARG A 42 6.25 -4.68 -12.69
CA ARG A 42 5.00 -5.43 -12.78
C ARG A 42 3.89 -4.84 -11.91
N PRO A 43 2.61 -5.15 -12.16
CA PRO A 43 1.52 -4.81 -11.26
C PRO A 43 1.73 -5.33 -9.83
N PHE A 44 1.56 -4.46 -8.84
CA PHE A 44 1.72 -4.80 -7.43
C PHE A 44 0.69 -4.09 -6.54
N ILE A 45 0.42 -4.69 -5.38
CA ILE A 45 -0.39 -4.12 -4.32
C ILE A 45 0.54 -3.53 -3.26
N LEU A 46 0.33 -2.27 -2.89
CA LEU A 46 1.07 -1.60 -1.81
C LEU A 46 0.32 -1.76 -0.49
N ALA A 47 1.00 -2.29 0.51
CA ALA A 47 0.53 -2.40 1.89
C ALA A 47 1.50 -1.70 2.86
N GLY A 48 1.13 -1.64 4.14
CA GLY A 48 2.03 -1.23 5.22
C GLY A 48 1.85 0.22 5.66
N GLY A 49 1.13 0.38 6.77
CA GLY A 49 0.96 1.66 7.45
C GLY A 49 0.24 2.75 6.66
N LEU A 50 -0.54 2.36 5.65
CA LEU A 50 -1.36 3.30 4.88
C LEU A 50 -2.53 3.80 5.72
N THR A 51 -2.82 5.09 5.63
CA THR A 51 -3.91 5.79 6.30
C THR A 51 -4.55 6.79 5.35
N LYS A 52 -5.69 7.40 5.74
CA LYS A 52 -6.35 8.43 4.91
C LYS A 52 -5.47 9.66 4.66
N GLU A 53 -4.49 9.91 5.53
CA GLU A 53 -3.56 11.04 5.44
C GLU A 53 -2.46 10.79 4.39
N ASN A 54 -1.97 9.55 4.25
CA ASN A 54 -0.79 9.25 3.46
C ASN A 54 -1.08 8.45 2.16
N VAL A 55 -2.27 7.84 2.04
CA VAL A 55 -2.58 6.90 0.94
C VAL A 55 -2.46 7.54 -0.44
N LEU A 56 -2.85 8.81 -0.61
CA LEU A 56 -2.72 9.47 -1.92
C LEU A 56 -1.28 9.74 -2.30
N GLU A 57 -0.44 10.13 -1.34
CA GLU A 57 0.98 10.32 -1.62
C GLU A 57 1.65 8.98 -1.95
N ALA A 58 1.24 7.91 -1.27
CA ALA A 58 1.69 6.55 -1.57
C ALA A 58 1.36 6.16 -3.01
N ILE A 59 0.10 6.33 -3.41
CA ILE A 59 -0.38 6.06 -4.77
C ILE A 59 0.41 6.90 -5.77
N ARG A 60 0.54 8.21 -5.54
CA ARG A 60 1.18 9.14 -6.47
C ARG A 60 2.68 8.90 -6.63
N GLN A 61 3.35 8.43 -5.57
CA GLN A 61 4.78 8.10 -5.65
C GLN A 61 5.02 6.75 -6.31
N THR A 62 4.13 5.77 -6.13
CA THR A 62 4.44 4.37 -6.45
C THR A 62 3.63 3.80 -7.60
N HIS A 63 2.51 4.43 -7.98
CA HIS A 63 1.57 3.97 -9.00
C HIS A 63 1.24 2.47 -8.87
N PRO A 64 0.77 2.03 -7.69
CA PRO A 64 0.48 0.62 -7.48
C PRO A 64 -0.79 0.23 -8.24
N TYR A 65 -0.94 -1.05 -8.53
CA TYR A 65 -2.19 -1.60 -9.08
C TYR A 65 -3.35 -1.47 -8.07
N GLY A 66 -3.04 -1.58 -6.78
CA GLY A 66 -3.99 -1.39 -5.70
C GLY A 66 -3.29 -1.11 -4.36
N VAL A 67 -4.08 -0.74 -3.35
CA VAL A 67 -3.61 -0.56 -1.98
C VAL A 67 -4.33 -1.53 -1.04
N ASP A 68 -3.61 -2.09 -0.08
CA ASP A 68 -4.15 -2.92 1.00
C ASP A 68 -3.93 -2.22 2.35
N ILE A 69 -5.02 -2.08 3.12
CA ILE A 69 -5.04 -1.25 4.32
C ILE A 69 -5.73 -2.00 5.46
N SER A 70 -4.95 -2.32 6.49
CA SER A 70 -5.46 -2.95 7.70
C SER A 70 -5.62 -1.97 8.87
N SER A 71 -4.54 -1.64 9.59
CA SER A 71 -4.62 -0.86 10.84
C SER A 71 -4.99 0.60 10.65
N GLY A 72 -4.73 1.19 9.48
CA GLY A 72 -5.07 2.60 9.19
C GLY A 72 -6.56 2.91 9.18
N VAL A 73 -7.42 1.88 9.22
CA VAL A 73 -8.88 2.00 9.31
C VAL A 73 -9.45 1.38 10.59
N GLU A 74 -8.61 1.13 11.60
CA GLU A 74 -9.03 0.60 12.90
C GLU A 74 -9.14 1.69 13.96
N THR A 75 -10.06 1.50 14.90
CA THR A 75 -10.16 2.22 16.18
C THR A 75 -10.14 1.17 17.28
N ASP A 76 -9.20 1.28 18.22
CA ASP A 76 -8.97 0.30 19.30
C ASP A 76 -8.83 -1.15 18.79
N GLY A 77 -8.15 -1.33 17.65
CA GLY A 77 -7.92 -2.65 17.03
C GLY A 77 -9.13 -3.25 16.31
N VAL A 78 -10.24 -2.52 16.23
CA VAL A 78 -11.47 -2.95 15.53
C VAL A 78 -11.68 -2.09 14.29
N LYS A 79 -12.12 -2.71 13.19
CA LYS A 79 -12.44 -1.99 11.94
C LYS A 79 -13.48 -0.91 12.18
N ASP A 80 -13.14 0.33 11.84
CA ASP A 80 -13.99 1.50 12.01
C ASP A 80 -14.64 1.86 10.66
N LYS A 81 -15.96 1.69 10.57
CA LYS A 81 -16.73 1.96 9.35
C LYS A 81 -16.56 3.40 8.84
N ASN A 82 -16.42 4.37 9.74
CA ASN A 82 -16.25 5.77 9.35
C ASN A 82 -14.86 6.00 8.75
N LYS A 83 -13.81 5.40 9.32
CA LYS A 83 -12.45 5.48 8.75
C LYS A 83 -12.37 4.80 7.39
N ILE A 84 -13.00 3.63 7.23
CA ILE A 84 -13.09 2.94 5.93
C ILE A 84 -13.77 3.85 4.89
N LYS A 85 -14.92 4.43 5.22
CA LYS A 85 -15.64 5.33 4.31
C LYS A 85 -14.80 6.54 3.91
N GLN A 86 -14.20 7.23 4.87
CA GLN A 86 -13.33 8.38 4.62
C GLN A 86 -12.14 8.03 3.73
N LEU A 87 -11.55 6.84 3.94
CA LEU A 87 -10.44 6.38 3.14
C LEU A 87 -10.86 6.09 1.69
N ILE A 88 -11.98 5.40 1.47
CA ILE A 88 -12.52 5.13 0.12
C ILE A 88 -12.85 6.44 -0.60
N GLU A 89 -13.52 7.37 0.08
CA GLU A 89 -13.81 8.70 -0.47
C GLU A 89 -12.52 9.42 -0.86
N ARG A 90 -11.51 9.40 0.00
CA ARG A 90 -10.21 10.02 -0.27
C ARG A 90 -9.54 9.42 -1.51
N VAL A 91 -9.47 8.09 -1.62
CA VAL A 91 -8.88 7.42 -2.79
C VAL A 91 -9.64 7.75 -4.08
N ARG A 92 -10.98 7.79 -4.04
CA ARG A 92 -11.80 8.15 -5.21
C ARG A 92 -11.60 9.58 -5.71
N THR A 93 -11.21 10.53 -4.84
CA THR A 93 -10.88 11.90 -5.30
C THR A 93 -9.63 11.95 -6.17
N TYR A 94 -8.72 10.98 -6.04
CA TYR A 94 -7.53 10.90 -6.87
C TYR A 94 -7.87 10.57 -8.32
N GLU A 95 -8.82 9.65 -8.55
CA GLU A 95 -9.33 9.29 -9.88
C GLU A 95 -9.94 10.48 -10.63
N THR A 96 -10.45 11.49 -9.92
CA THR A 96 -11.14 12.65 -10.54
C THR A 96 -10.20 13.80 -10.89
N THR A 97 -8.94 13.78 -10.43
CA THR A 97 -8.02 14.93 -10.53
C THR A 97 -6.79 14.66 -11.42
N ASN A 98 -6.71 13.47 -12.03
CA ASN A 98 -5.68 13.06 -12.99
C ASN A 98 -6.30 12.68 -14.33
#